data_AF-A0A1H9SB33-F1
#
_entry.id   AF-A0A1H9SB33-F1
#
_cell.length_a   1.000
_cell.length_b   1.000
_cell.length_c   1.000
_cell.angle_alpha   90.00
_cell.angle_beta   90.00
_cell.angle_gamma   90.00
#
_symmetry.space_group_name_H-M   'P 1'
#
loop_
_entity.id
_entity.type
_entity.pdbx_description
1 polymer ?
#
loop_
_entity_poly.entity_id
_entity_poly.type
_entity_poly.pdbx_seq_one_letter_code
_entity_poly.pdbx_strand_id
1 'polypeptide(L)'
;MSHYCLSNASLETPLQELAQVQAQRFFIEHSFHEAKSECGMADYQVRRWDAWHHHMALVMLATLFLVKQKMLGRKQWPMLSFNDLVTALAHMLPQRQLTTEDLADIIHKRHRRRLSAKKSSARRKVAFE
;
A
#
# COMPACT_ATOMS: atom_id res chain seq x y z
N MET A 1 9.95 12.21 -20.94
CA MET A 1 9.99 13.37 -20.03
C MET A 1 9.24 14.50 -20.72
N SER A 2 8.34 15.22 -20.04
CA SER A 2 7.69 16.39 -20.67
C SER A 2 8.77 17.41 -21.04
N HIS A 3 8.72 17.95 -22.26
CA HIS A 3 9.68 18.97 -22.71
C HIS A 3 9.47 20.33 -22.04
N TYR A 4 8.30 20.55 -21.42
CA TYR A 4 7.93 21.81 -20.79
C TYR A 4 7.16 21.57 -19.49
N CYS A 5 7.26 22.54 -18.57
CA CYS A 5 6.68 22.46 -17.24
C CYS A 5 6.06 23.81 -16.88
N LEU A 6 4.84 23.76 -16.35
CA LEU A 6 4.10 24.94 -15.93
C LEU A 6 4.25 25.10 -14.41
N SER A 7 4.49 26.32 -13.96
CA SER A 7 4.62 26.67 -12.55
C SER A 7 3.82 27.94 -12.26
N ASN A 8 3.20 27.99 -11.08
CA ASN A 8 2.57 29.18 -10.51
C ASN A 8 3.48 29.89 -9.49
N ALA A 9 4.76 29.53 -9.42
CA ALA A 9 5.75 30.19 -8.59
C ALA A 9 5.97 31.65 -9.03
N SER A 10 6.54 32.46 -8.14
CA SER A 10 6.93 33.84 -8.45
C SER A 10 7.89 33.87 -9.64
N LEU A 11 7.83 34.95 -10.43
CA LEU A 11 8.83 35.20 -11.49
C LEU A 11 10.24 35.36 -10.93
N GLU A 12 10.37 35.68 -9.64
CA GLU A 12 11.65 35.81 -8.94
C GLU A 12 12.20 34.45 -8.46
N THR A 13 11.43 33.36 -8.55
CA THR A 13 11.86 32.04 -8.10
C THR A 13 13.01 31.54 -8.98
N PRO A 14 14.18 31.18 -8.39
CA PRO A 14 15.32 30.71 -9.15
C PRO A 14 15.01 29.45 -9.96
N LEU A 15 15.53 29.38 -11.19
CA LEU A 15 15.36 28.21 -12.06
C LEU A 15 15.85 26.90 -11.40
N GLN A 16 16.91 26.99 -10.59
CA GLN A 16 17.44 25.85 -9.84
C GLN A 16 16.39 25.27 -8.87
N GLU A 17 15.64 26.12 -8.18
CA GLU A 17 14.59 25.69 -7.26
C GLU A 17 13.44 25.02 -8.01
N LEU A 18 13.00 25.63 -9.12
CA LEU A 18 11.99 25.04 -10.00
C LEU A 18 12.42 23.65 -10.51
N ALA A 19 13.68 23.51 -10.93
CA ALA A 19 14.24 22.24 -11.38
C ALA A 19 14.33 21.21 -10.25
N GLN A 20 14.65 21.64 -9.02
CA GLN A 20 14.67 20.75 -7.86
C GLN A 20 13.28 20.22 -7.52
N VAL A 21 12.26 21.08 -7.52
CA VAL A 21 10.85 20.68 -7.29
C VAL A 21 10.39 19.72 -8.38
N GLN A 22 10.69 20.03 -9.65
CA GLN A 22 10.42 19.16 -10.78
C GLN A 22 10.99 17.75 -10.58
N ALA A 23 12.25 17.68 -10.15
CA ALA A 23 12.96 16.42 -9.94
C ALA A 23 12.35 15.58 -8.80
N GLN A 24 11.60 16.20 -7.87
CA GLN A 24 10.95 15.46 -6.78
C GLN A 24 9.89 14.46 -7.26
N ARG A 25 9.33 14.66 -8.46
CA ARG A 25 8.34 13.75 -9.04
C ARG A 25 8.84 12.31 -9.09
N PHE A 26 10.11 12.09 -9.40
CA PHE A 26 10.70 10.75 -9.42
C PHE A 26 10.58 10.05 -8.05
N PHE A 27 10.88 10.75 -6.96
CA PHE A 27 10.81 10.17 -5.61
C PHE A 27 9.38 9.86 -5.19
N ILE A 28 8.41 10.66 -5.63
CA ILE A 28 6.98 10.39 -5.41
C ILE A 28 6.57 9.12 -6.16
N GLU A 29 6.88 9.02 -7.45
CA GLU A 29 6.57 7.84 -8.27
C GLU A 29 7.24 6.58 -7.72
N HIS A 30 8.51 6.68 -7.31
CA HIS A 30 9.24 5.59 -6.69
C HIS A 30 8.60 5.16 -5.36
N SER A 31 8.18 6.10 -4.51
CA SER A 31 7.49 5.78 -3.26
C SER A 31 6.18 5.00 -3.48
N PHE A 32 5.42 5.37 -4.52
CA PHE A 32 4.22 4.61 -4.90
C PHE A 32 4.54 3.24 -5.51
N HIS A 33 5.66 3.12 -6.22
CA HIS A 33 6.13 1.82 -6.72
C HIS A 33 6.45 0.87 -5.55
N GLU A 34 7.25 1.33 -4.59
CA GLU A 34 7.59 0.56 -3.39
C GLU A 34 6.34 0.18 -2.57
N ALA A 35 5.40 1.13 -2.39
CA ALA A 35 4.15 0.85 -1.66
C ALA A 35 3.29 -0.22 -2.36
N LYS A 36 3.27 -0.25 -3.70
CA LYS A 36 2.57 -1.29 -4.47
C LYS A 36 3.25 -2.65 -4.33
N SER A 37 4.56 -2.70 -4.49
CA SER A 37 5.33 -3.95 -4.48
C SER A 37 5.39 -4.57 -3.08
N GLU A 38 5.62 -3.76 -2.04
CA GLU A 38 6.00 -4.27 -0.72
C GLU A 38 4.91 -4.11 0.35
N CYS A 39 4.00 -3.14 0.19
CA CYS A 39 2.96 -2.85 1.19
C CYS A 39 1.55 -3.26 0.73
N GLY A 40 1.39 -3.85 -0.46
CA GLY A 40 0.11 -4.30 -0.98
C GLY A 40 -0.85 -3.15 -1.35
N MET A 41 -0.32 -2.00 -1.79
CA MET A 41 -1.16 -0.89 -2.25
C MET A 41 -2.08 -1.29 -3.42
N ALA A 42 -1.65 -2.23 -4.26
CA ALA A 42 -2.44 -2.74 -5.38
C ALA A 42 -3.27 -4.00 -5.03
N ASP A 43 -3.10 -4.57 -3.84
CA ASP A 43 -3.63 -5.90 -3.48
C ASP A 43 -4.94 -5.85 -2.67
N TYR A 44 -5.67 -4.74 -2.72
CA TYR A 44 -6.94 -4.62 -2.02
C TYR A 44 -8.05 -5.42 -2.73
N GLN A 45 -8.83 -6.17 -1.95
CA GLN A 45 -9.97 -6.95 -2.47
C GLN A 45 -11.33 -6.39 -2.00
N VAL A 46 -11.34 -5.11 -1.61
CA VAL A 46 -12.52 -4.42 -1.04
C VAL A 46 -13.30 -3.67 -2.12
N ARG A 47 -14.61 -3.56 -1.93
CA ARG A 47 -15.54 -2.89 -2.89
C ARG A 47 -16.22 -1.64 -2.33
N ARG A 48 -16.10 -1.40 -1.03
CA ARG A 48 -16.69 -0.22 -0.38
C ARG A 48 -15.62 0.86 -0.22
N TRP A 49 -16.02 2.12 -0.39
CA TRP A 49 -15.12 3.27 -0.28
C TRP A 49 -14.42 3.36 1.08
N ASP A 50 -15.16 3.19 2.18
CA ASP A 50 -14.63 3.21 3.54
C ASP A 50 -13.56 2.13 3.77
N ALA A 51 -13.82 0.92 3.27
CA ALA A 51 -12.88 -0.19 3.35
C ALA A 51 -11.61 0.07 2.52
N TRP A 52 -11.75 0.64 1.32
CA TRP A 52 -10.60 1.02 0.49
C TRP A 52 -9.78 2.13 1.14
N HIS A 53 -10.44 3.16 1.68
CA HIS A 53 -9.78 4.28 2.33
C HIS A 53 -9.00 3.82 3.57
N HIS A 54 -9.57 2.92 4.39
CA HIS A 54 -8.85 2.34 5.52
C HIS A 54 -7.63 1.53 5.09
N HIS A 55 -7.76 0.72 4.02
CA HIS A 55 -6.63 -0.02 3.45
C HIS A 55 -5.51 0.94 2.99
N MET A 56 -5.85 1.99 2.23
CA MET A 56 -4.87 3.00 1.80
C MET A 56 -4.17 3.69 2.98
N ALA A 57 -4.91 4.03 4.04
CA ALA A 57 -4.32 4.63 5.23
C ALA A 57 -3.31 3.71 5.93
N LEU A 58 -3.63 2.41 6.06
CA LEU A 58 -2.71 1.42 6.62
C LEU A 58 -1.47 1.21 5.74
N VAL A 59 -1.64 1.16 4.43
CA VAL A 59 -0.53 1.08 3.46
C VAL A 59 0.38 2.30 3.61
N MET A 60 -0.16 3.51 3.64
CA MET A 60 0.63 4.74 3.81
C MET A 60 1.40 4.74 5.13
N LEU A 61 0.78 4.27 6.22
CA LEU A 61 1.44 4.15 7.52
C LEU A 61 2.60 3.14 7.49
N ALA A 62 2.39 1.98 6.88
CA ALA A 62 3.43 0.95 6.73
C ALA A 62 4.59 1.46 5.86
N THR A 63 4.29 2.10 4.72
CA THR A 63 5.31 2.70 3.85
C THR A 63 6.10 3.78 4.59
N LEU A 64 5.43 4.66 5.35
CA LEU A 64 6.11 5.67 6.17
C LEU A 64 7.07 5.04 7.20
N PHE A 65 6.64 3.97 7.85
CA PHE A 65 7.49 3.26 8.79
C PHE A 65 8.75 2.72 8.10
N LEU A 66 8.60 2.04 6.96
CA LEU A 66 9.72 1.49 6.19
C LEU A 66 10.68 2.58 5.69
N VAL A 67 10.17 3.71 5.18
CA VAL A 67 11.00 4.86 4.80
C VAL A 67 11.84 5.33 5.99
N LYS A 68 11.23 5.47 7.17
CA LYS A 68 11.96 5.89 8.38
C LYS A 68 13.07 4.91 8.74
N GLN A 69 12.83 3.61 8.70
CA GLN A 69 13.87 2.61 8.98
C GLN A 69 15.01 2.67 7.96
N LYS A 70 14.69 2.80 6.68
CA LYS A 70 15.69 2.96 5.61
C LYS A 70 16.53 4.23 5.80
N MET A 71 15.91 5.35 6.19
CA MET A 71 16.61 6.60 6.47
C MET A 71 17.53 6.49 7.68
N LEU A 72 17.09 5.85 8.76
CA LEU A 72 17.90 5.60 9.96
C LEU A 72 19.13 4.73 9.64
N GLY A 73 18.94 3.67 8.84
CA GLY A 73 19.99 2.74 8.45
C GLY A 73 20.89 3.23 7.33
N ARG A 74 20.61 4.38 6.68
CA ARG A 74 21.23 4.78 5.40
C ARG A 74 22.76 4.83 5.43
N LYS A 75 23.35 5.26 6.55
CA LYS A 75 24.83 5.34 6.69
C LYS A 75 25.46 3.96 6.88
N GLN A 76 24.79 3.07 7.60
CA GLN A 76 25.30 1.75 7.96
C GLN A 76 25.06 0.72 6.85
N TRP A 77 23.89 0.78 6.22
CA TRP A 77 23.47 -0.11 5.14
C TRP A 77 23.00 0.71 3.93
N PRO A 78 23.93 1.26 3.14
CA PRO A 78 23.58 2.15 2.04
C PRO A 78 22.76 1.47 0.93
N MET A 79 22.89 0.15 0.78
CA MET A 79 22.18 -0.66 -0.21
C MET A 79 20.91 -1.33 0.34
N LEU A 80 20.48 -1.00 1.55
CA LEU A 80 19.29 -1.61 2.16
C LEU A 80 18.03 -1.29 1.34
N SER A 81 17.41 -2.33 0.79
CA SER A 81 16.19 -2.20 0.02
C SER A 81 14.95 -2.19 0.93
N PHE A 82 13.81 -1.81 0.34
CA PHE A 82 12.52 -1.85 1.03
C PHE A 82 12.09 -3.31 1.28
N ASN A 83 12.34 -4.18 0.31
CA ASN A 83 12.09 -5.62 0.42
C ASN A 83 12.92 -6.26 1.56
N ASP A 84 14.18 -5.86 1.74
CA ASP A 84 15.01 -6.35 2.85
C ASP A 84 14.38 -6.02 4.21
N LEU A 85 13.85 -4.81 4.36
CA LEU A 85 13.16 -4.38 5.57
C LEU A 85 11.88 -5.18 5.80
N VAL A 86 11.07 -5.39 4.76
CA VAL A 86 9.86 -6.22 4.86
C VAL A 86 10.20 -7.66 5.21
N THR A 87 11.25 -8.22 4.60
CA THR A 87 11.74 -9.57 4.89
C THR A 87 12.23 -9.68 6.33
N ALA A 88 13.01 -8.71 6.81
CA ALA A 88 13.46 -8.66 8.19
C ALA A 88 12.27 -8.58 9.17
N LEU A 89 11.29 -7.71 8.91
CA LEU A 89 10.09 -7.58 9.73
C LEU A 89 9.26 -8.87 9.74
N ALA A 90 9.07 -9.50 8.59
CA ALA A 90 8.34 -10.76 8.49
C ALA A 90 9.00 -11.90 9.29
N HIS A 91 10.33 -11.84 9.45
CA HIS A 91 11.09 -12.76 10.29
C HIS A 91 11.03 -12.37 11.78
N MET A 92 11.13 -11.08 12.11
CA MET A 92 11.16 -10.60 13.50
C MET A 92 9.78 -10.62 14.17
N LEU A 93 8.70 -10.47 13.40
CA LEU A 93 7.35 -10.46 13.94
C LEU A 93 6.90 -11.89 14.28
N PRO A 94 6.28 -12.11 15.45
CA PRO A 94 5.79 -13.42 15.83
C PRO A 94 4.70 -13.86 14.84
N GLN A 95 4.97 -14.95 14.13
CA GLN A 95 3.99 -15.56 13.24
C GLN A 95 3.02 -16.41 14.05
N ARG A 96 1.72 -16.22 13.81
CA ARG A 96 0.69 -17.10 14.40
C ARG A 96 0.85 -18.50 13.79
N GLN A 97 1.27 -19.46 14.60
CA GLN A 97 1.21 -20.88 14.24
C GLN A 97 -0.26 -21.30 14.21
N LEU A 98 -0.76 -21.65 13.02
CA LEU A 98 -2.13 -22.10 12.84
C LEU A 98 -2.20 -23.62 13.01
N THR A 99 -3.09 -24.08 13.89
CA THR A 99 -3.42 -25.49 14.02
C THR A 99 -4.31 -25.95 12.85
N THR A 100 -4.48 -27.27 12.70
CA THR A 100 -5.40 -27.85 11.72
C THR A 100 -6.85 -27.41 11.98
N GLU A 101 -7.22 -27.26 13.25
CA GLU A 101 -8.54 -26.82 13.70
C GLU A 101 -8.76 -25.34 13.36
N ASP A 102 -7.78 -24.47 13.64
CA ASP A 102 -7.82 -23.06 13.23
C ASP A 102 -8.03 -22.92 11.72
N LEU A 103 -7.33 -23.73 10.93
CA LEU A 103 -7.43 -23.70 9.48
C LEU A 103 -8.82 -24.14 9.00
N ALA A 104 -9.36 -25.22 9.56
CA ALA A 104 -10.71 -25.68 9.28
C ALA A 104 -11.75 -24.59 9.60
N ASP A 105 -11.62 -23.91 10.74
CA ASP A 105 -12.50 -22.81 11.14
C ASP A 105 -12.45 -21.62 10.18
N ILE A 106 -11.24 -21.22 9.75
CA ILE A 106 -11.04 -20.17 8.75
C ILE A 106 -11.75 -20.55 7.45
N ILE A 107 -11.58 -21.79 6.99
CA ILE A 107 -12.21 -22.31 5.78
C ILE A 107 -13.73 -22.29 5.91
N HIS A 108 -14.29 -22.83 7.00
CA HIS A 108 -15.73 -22.82 7.27
C HIS A 108 -16.30 -21.40 7.32
N LYS A 109 -15.61 -20.46 7.96
CA LYS A 109 -16.01 -19.04 8.00
C LYS A 109 -16.02 -18.42 6.60
N ARG A 110 -15.01 -18.70 5.77
CA ARG A 110 -14.96 -18.26 4.36
C ARG A 110 -16.11 -18.85 3.53
N HIS A 111 -16.44 -20.14 3.70
CA HIS A 111 -17.59 -20.75 3.03
C HIS A 111 -18.91 -20.10 3.43
N ARG A 112 -19.15 -19.89 4.73
CA ARG A 112 -20.36 -19.20 5.22
C ARG A 112 -20.51 -17.80 4.63
N ARG A 113 -19.41 -17.02 4.56
CA ARG A 113 -19.41 -15.69 3.95
C ARG A 113 -19.76 -15.73 2.45
N ARG A 114 -19.17 -16.66 1.70
CA ARG A 114 -19.48 -16.86 0.26
C ARG A 114 -20.95 -17.21 0.04
N LEU A 115 -21.51 -18.12 0.86
CA LEU A 115 -22.93 -18.49 0.78
C LEU A 115 -23.84 -17.30 1.10
N SER A 116 -23.54 -16.53 2.15
CA SER A 116 -24.29 -15.33 2.52
C SER A 116 -24.27 -14.28 1.40
N ALA A 117 -23.10 -14.04 0.78
CA ALA A 117 -22.96 -13.14 -0.36
C ALA A 117 -23.79 -13.61 -1.56
N LYS A 118 -23.79 -14.92 -1.87
CA LYS A 118 -24.61 -15.50 -2.95
C LYS A 118 -26.10 -15.27 -2.70
N LYS A 119 -26.58 -15.57 -1.49
CA LYS A 119 -27.99 -15.33 -1.09
C LYS A 119 -28.38 -13.85 -1.15
N SER A 120 -27.50 -12.95 -0.70
CA SER A 120 -27.72 -11.50 -0.79
C SER A 120 -27.81 -11.02 -2.23
N SER A 121 -26.93 -11.51 -3.12
CA SER A 121 -26.96 -11.20 -4.55
C SER A 121 -28.27 -11.64 -5.20
N ALA A 122 -28.73 -12.87 -4.92
CA ALA A 122 -30.01 -13.38 -5.42
C ALA A 122 -31.20 -12.51 -4.97
N ARG A 123 -31.25 -12.14 -3.69
CA ARG A 123 -32.32 -11.26 -3.16
C ARG A 123 -32.34 -9.88 -3.81
N ARG A 124 -31.18 -9.29 -4.11
CA ARG A 124 -31.12 -8.00 -4.80
C ARG A 124 -31.64 -8.09 -6.22
N LYS A 125 -31.29 -9.14 -6.98
CA LYS A 125 -31.80 -9.30 -8.35
C LYS A 125 -33.33 -9.34 -8.41
N VAL A 126 -33.94 -10.12 -7.51
CA VAL A 126 -35.41 -10.22 -7.41
C VAL A 126 -36.08 -8.90 -7.00
N ALA A 127 -35.37 -8.01 -6.28
CA ALA A 127 -35.93 -6.72 -5.85
C ALA A 127 -35.83 -5.60 -6.90
N PHE A 128 -35.13 -5.84 -8.02
CA PHE A 128 -34.97 -4.89 -9.13
C PHE A 128 -35.67 -5.38 -10.42
N GLU A 129 -36.39 -6.50 -10.35
CA GLU A 129 -37.37 -6.99 -11.33
C GLU A 129 -38.78 -6.62 -10.87
#